data_AF-A0A2N9Y8E8-F1
#
_entry.id   AF-A0A2N9Y8E8-F1
#
_cell.length_a   1.000
_cell.length_b   1.000
_cell.length_c   1.000
_cell.angle_alpha   90.00
_cell.angle_beta   90.00
_cell.angle_gamma   90.00
#
_symmetry.space_group_name_H-M   'P 1'
#
loop_
_entity.id
_entity.type
_entity.pdbx_description
1 polymer ?
#
loop_
_entity_poly.entity_id
_entity_poly.type
_entity_poly.pdbx_seq_one_letter_code
_entity_poly.pdbx_strand_id
1 'polypeptide(L)'
;MSATAENIGMIFEKSKNNKTSEINLTNTKLHIKNGTGINSNASIGKANLRNSEIHADVLLATKDSTKKNNFIFTLNADHSILEGKANIVPKRNVHFNLKNSTQWILKTSKQEKDTDGKLLDIAQRARSDISVLNLENSSIFYTKPIEDHYHTLHIGSGKPNTKAVYNAKGNAQISFNTLWSNRAPTAEKNRSSSDLW
;
A
#
# COMPACT_ATOMS: atom_id res chain seq x y z
N MET A 1 -10.92 -0.65 -21.97
CA MET A 1 -10.84 -2.13 -21.88
C MET A 1 -11.04 -2.53 -20.43
N SER A 2 -11.70 -3.66 -20.15
CA SER A 2 -11.81 -4.21 -18.79
C SER A 2 -11.43 -5.68 -18.78
N ALA A 3 -10.77 -6.14 -17.71
CA ALA A 3 -10.49 -7.55 -17.48
C ALA A 3 -10.72 -7.91 -16.02
N THR A 4 -11.04 -9.18 -15.78
CA THR A 4 -11.26 -9.72 -14.43
C THR A 4 -10.35 -10.92 -14.22
N ALA A 5 -9.79 -11.04 -13.03
CA ALA A 5 -9.04 -12.22 -12.60
C ALA A 5 -9.52 -12.68 -11.22
N GLU A 6 -9.46 -13.99 -10.98
CA GLU A 6 -9.79 -14.55 -9.66
C GLU A 6 -8.68 -14.28 -8.65
N ASN A 7 -7.42 -14.51 -9.06
CA ASN A 7 -6.30 -14.58 -8.12
C ASN A 7 -5.17 -13.57 -8.39
N ILE A 8 -4.66 -13.47 -9.63
CA ILE A 8 -3.55 -12.57 -9.93
C ILE A 8 -3.84 -11.78 -11.21
N GLY A 9 -3.66 -10.46 -11.16
CA GLY A 9 -3.81 -9.58 -12.33
C GLY A 9 -2.57 -9.55 -13.21
N MET A 10 -1.42 -9.22 -12.65
CA MET A 10 -0.13 -9.11 -13.36
C MET A 10 0.99 -9.79 -12.58
N ILE A 11 1.88 -10.47 -13.30
CA ILE A 11 3.07 -11.11 -12.73
C ILE A 11 4.32 -10.54 -13.40
N PHE A 12 5.21 -9.98 -12.59
CA PHE A 12 6.57 -9.65 -12.99
C PHE A 12 7.48 -10.79 -12.55
N GLU A 13 7.78 -11.67 -13.49
CA GLU A 13 8.70 -12.78 -13.24
C GLU A 13 10.14 -12.31 -13.07
N LYS A 14 10.94 -13.14 -12.41
CA LYS A 14 12.37 -12.92 -12.23
C LYS A 14 13.04 -12.72 -13.60
N SER A 15 13.66 -11.56 -13.79
CA SER A 15 14.40 -11.27 -15.01
C SER A 15 15.56 -12.25 -15.23
N LYS A 16 15.63 -12.84 -16.44
CA LYS A 16 16.85 -13.44 -16.98
C LYS A 16 17.72 -12.29 -17.52
N ASN A 17 18.91 -12.09 -16.97
CA ASN A 17 19.90 -11.06 -17.38
C ASN A 17 19.63 -9.60 -16.96
N ASN A 18 19.03 -9.36 -15.78
CA ASN A 18 18.78 -8.01 -15.23
C ASN A 18 18.02 -7.02 -16.16
N LYS A 19 17.29 -7.51 -17.17
CA LYS A 19 16.41 -6.68 -17.99
C LYS A 19 15.20 -6.23 -17.17
N THR A 20 14.77 -4.99 -17.36
CA THR A 20 13.57 -4.47 -16.71
C THR A 20 12.35 -4.91 -17.52
N SER A 21 11.38 -5.54 -16.86
CA SER A 21 10.08 -5.81 -17.46
C SER A 21 9.17 -4.60 -17.30
N GLU A 22 8.39 -4.28 -18.32
CA GLU A 22 7.51 -3.11 -18.32
C GLU A 22 6.13 -3.51 -18.83
N ILE A 23 5.10 -3.12 -18.08
CA ILE A 23 3.70 -3.27 -18.47
C ILE A 23 3.08 -1.89 -18.55
N ASN A 24 2.45 -1.58 -19.68
CA ASN A 24 1.78 -0.31 -19.94
C ASN A 24 0.28 -0.57 -20.09
N LEU A 25 -0.53 0.02 -19.20
CA LEU A 25 -1.98 -0.02 -19.28
C LEU A 25 -2.51 1.39 -19.52
N THR A 26 -3.35 1.54 -20.55
CA THR A 26 -4.00 2.81 -20.88
C THR A 26 -5.49 2.57 -21.07
N ASN A 27 -6.34 3.34 -20.39
CA ASN A 27 -7.80 3.20 -20.44
C ASN A 27 -8.26 1.75 -20.08
N THR A 28 -7.61 1.14 -19.09
CA THR A 28 -7.85 -0.24 -18.67
C THR A 28 -8.39 -0.31 -17.27
N LYS A 29 -9.40 -1.15 -17.03
CA LYS A 29 -9.88 -1.50 -15.69
C LYS A 29 -9.56 -2.97 -15.40
N LEU A 30 -8.76 -3.24 -14.38
CA LEU A 30 -8.47 -4.58 -13.90
C LEU A 30 -9.18 -4.79 -12.57
N HIS A 31 -10.05 -5.80 -12.52
CA HIS A 31 -10.72 -6.21 -11.29
C HIS A 31 -10.23 -7.59 -10.87
N ILE A 32 -9.59 -7.67 -9.71
CA ILE A 32 -9.09 -8.90 -9.11
C ILE A 32 -9.96 -9.17 -7.88
N LYS A 33 -10.76 -10.23 -7.92
CA LYS A 33 -11.84 -10.43 -6.94
C LYS A 33 -11.31 -10.53 -5.50
N ASN A 34 -10.41 -11.48 -5.24
CA ASN A 34 -9.96 -11.81 -3.88
C ASN A 34 -8.44 -11.94 -3.77
N GLY A 35 -7.70 -11.38 -4.72
CA GLY A 35 -6.29 -11.68 -4.90
C GLY A 35 -5.40 -10.46 -5.11
N THR A 36 -4.26 -10.71 -5.74
CA THR A 36 -3.19 -9.74 -5.92
C THR A 36 -3.25 -9.06 -7.28
N GLY A 37 -3.33 -7.73 -7.31
CA GLY A 37 -3.27 -6.94 -8.54
C GLY A 37 -1.94 -7.09 -9.27
N ILE A 38 -0.84 -6.78 -8.57
CA ILE A 38 0.52 -6.83 -9.09
C ILE A 38 1.37 -7.74 -8.21
N ASN A 39 1.90 -8.81 -8.78
CA ASN A 39 2.85 -9.68 -8.12
C ASN A 39 4.25 -9.50 -8.69
N SER A 40 5.18 -8.97 -7.88
CA SER A 40 6.58 -8.75 -8.27
C SER A 40 7.51 -9.81 -7.66
N ASN A 41 7.76 -10.87 -8.43
CA ASN A 41 8.61 -12.01 -8.06
C ASN A 41 10.08 -11.73 -8.34
N ALA A 42 10.71 -10.87 -7.54
CA ALA A 42 12.15 -10.58 -7.62
C ALA A 42 12.65 -9.94 -8.93
N SER A 43 11.79 -9.17 -9.59
CA SER A 43 12.11 -8.52 -10.86
C SER A 43 12.47 -7.04 -10.69
N ILE A 44 13.23 -6.50 -11.64
CA ILE A 44 13.22 -5.06 -11.93
C ILE A 44 12.02 -4.84 -12.82
N GLY A 45 11.04 -4.08 -12.34
CA GLY A 45 9.74 -3.99 -13.00
C GLY A 45 9.19 -2.58 -12.98
N LYS A 46 8.50 -2.22 -14.06
CA LYS A 46 7.69 -1.00 -14.14
C LYS A 46 6.27 -1.37 -14.54
N ALA A 47 5.30 -0.94 -13.75
CA ALA A 47 3.91 -0.90 -14.15
C ALA A 47 3.54 0.56 -14.38
N ASN A 48 3.14 0.91 -15.60
CA ASN A 48 2.70 2.24 -15.96
C ASN A 48 1.20 2.22 -16.26
N LEU A 49 0.44 3.02 -15.51
CA LEU A 49 -1.00 3.10 -15.57
C LEU A 49 -1.37 4.52 -15.97
N ARG A 50 -2.11 4.66 -17.07
CA ARG A 50 -2.66 5.94 -17.52
C ARG A 50 -4.16 5.80 -17.69
N ASN A 51 -4.95 6.66 -17.05
CA ASN A 51 -6.42 6.59 -17.10
C ASN A 51 -6.94 5.18 -16.80
N SER A 52 -6.30 4.48 -15.85
CA SER A 52 -6.52 3.05 -15.62
C SER A 52 -6.91 2.78 -14.17
N GLU A 53 -7.52 1.64 -13.93
CA GLU A 53 -8.00 1.24 -12.62
C GLU A 53 -7.49 -0.16 -12.28
N ILE A 54 -7.01 -0.37 -11.06
CA ILE A 54 -6.73 -1.69 -10.50
C ILE A 54 -7.48 -1.81 -9.19
N HIS A 55 -8.42 -2.73 -9.14
CA HIS A 55 -9.19 -3.07 -7.94
C HIS A 55 -8.79 -4.46 -7.46
N ALA A 56 -8.16 -4.57 -6.29
CA ALA A 56 -7.67 -5.84 -5.76
C ALA A 56 -7.80 -5.90 -4.23
N ASP A 57 -7.73 -7.10 -3.65
CA ASP A 57 -7.61 -7.25 -2.19
C ASP A 57 -6.21 -6.82 -1.73
N VAL A 58 -5.19 -7.31 -2.43
CA VAL A 58 -3.79 -6.87 -2.33
C VAL A 58 -3.43 -6.17 -3.63
N LEU A 59 -3.17 -4.86 -3.61
CA LEU A 59 -2.77 -4.11 -4.81
C LEU A 59 -1.42 -4.61 -5.33
N LEU A 60 -0.44 -4.72 -4.44
CA LEU A 60 0.91 -5.13 -4.78
C LEU A 60 1.47 -6.06 -3.73
N ALA A 61 2.01 -7.20 -4.17
CA ALA A 61 2.80 -8.10 -3.35
C ALA A 61 4.18 -8.30 -3.97
N THR A 62 5.20 -8.32 -3.12
CA THR A 62 6.54 -8.80 -3.52
C THR A 62 6.83 -10.12 -2.83
N LYS A 63 7.55 -11.02 -3.51
CA LYS A 63 8.06 -12.24 -2.90
C LYS A 63 9.55 -12.14 -2.61
N ASP A 64 10.01 -12.91 -1.63
CA ASP A 64 11.41 -12.97 -1.25
C ASP A 64 12.28 -13.37 -2.44
N SER A 65 13.47 -12.78 -2.53
CA SER A 65 14.55 -13.35 -3.31
C SER A 65 15.73 -13.56 -2.40
N THR A 66 16.19 -14.80 -2.42
CA THR A 66 17.45 -15.28 -1.86
C THR A 66 18.71 -14.52 -2.34
N LYS A 67 18.59 -13.49 -3.19
CA LYS A 67 19.71 -12.69 -3.72
C LYS A 67 19.64 -11.23 -3.26
N LYS A 68 20.75 -10.73 -2.74
CA LYS A 68 21.04 -9.35 -2.27
C LYS A 68 21.04 -8.29 -3.40
N ASN A 69 20.21 -8.44 -4.41
CA ASN A 69 20.25 -7.54 -5.56
C ASN A 69 19.37 -6.31 -5.29
N ASN A 70 19.90 -5.15 -5.65
CA ASN A 70 19.31 -3.81 -5.52
C ASN A 70 18.09 -3.59 -6.44
N PHE A 71 17.14 -4.53 -6.47
CA PHE A 71 15.99 -4.46 -7.37
C PHE A 71 14.99 -3.39 -6.94
N ILE A 72 14.59 -2.58 -7.92
CA ILE A 72 13.57 -1.54 -7.78
C ILE A 72 12.37 -1.95 -8.61
N PHE A 73 11.20 -2.03 -7.97
CA PHE A 73 9.92 -2.07 -8.67
C PHE A 73 9.31 -0.67 -8.62
N THR A 74 8.80 -0.19 -9.74
CA THR A 74 8.14 1.13 -9.83
C THR A 74 6.71 0.97 -10.33
N LEU A 75 5.76 1.48 -9.55
CA LEU A 75 4.38 1.69 -9.98
C LEU A 75 4.20 3.17 -10.33
N ASN A 76 4.03 3.46 -11.61
CA ASN A 76 3.70 4.78 -12.11
C ASN A 76 2.19 4.82 -12.42
N ALA A 77 1.47 5.71 -11.76
CA ALA A 77 0.04 5.90 -11.96
C ALA A 77 -0.25 7.37 -12.28
N ASP A 78 -0.90 7.59 -13.41
CA ASP A 78 -1.27 8.88 -13.97
C ASP A 78 -2.78 8.87 -14.22
N HIS A 79 -3.51 9.74 -13.54
CA HIS A 79 -4.97 9.81 -13.60
C HIS A 79 -5.64 8.43 -13.43
N SER A 80 -5.23 7.69 -12.39
CA SER A 80 -5.61 6.28 -12.23
C SER A 80 -6.19 6.00 -10.85
N ILE A 81 -6.95 4.90 -10.71
CA ILE A 81 -7.49 4.44 -9.42
C ILE A 81 -6.79 3.14 -9.02
N LEU A 82 -6.26 3.10 -7.81
CA LEU A 82 -5.60 1.94 -7.24
C LEU A 82 -6.35 1.57 -5.97
N GLU A 83 -6.77 0.31 -5.83
CA GLU A 83 -7.41 -0.19 -4.62
C GLU A 83 -6.70 -1.45 -4.12
N GLY A 84 -6.45 -1.50 -2.81
CA GLY A 84 -5.81 -2.63 -2.13
C GLY A 84 -4.58 -2.22 -1.32
N LYS A 85 -4.13 -3.13 -0.45
CA LYS A 85 -2.91 -2.95 0.35
C LYS A 85 -1.64 -3.21 -0.47
N ALA A 86 -0.50 -2.71 0.02
CA ALA A 86 0.81 -3.03 -0.54
C ALA A 86 1.62 -3.84 0.49
N ASN A 87 2.03 -5.06 0.13
CA ASN A 87 2.86 -5.92 0.98
C ASN A 87 4.25 -6.10 0.35
N ILE A 88 5.27 -5.53 1.00
CA ILE A 88 6.66 -5.66 0.56
C ILE A 88 7.48 -6.47 1.55
N VAL A 89 8.22 -7.47 1.05
CA VAL A 89 9.16 -8.21 1.89
C VAL A 89 10.37 -7.34 2.22
N PRO A 90 11.05 -7.58 3.37
CA PRO A 90 12.22 -6.82 3.76
C PRO A 90 13.28 -6.71 2.64
N LYS A 91 13.97 -5.57 2.57
CA LYS A 91 15.04 -5.26 1.58
C LYS A 91 14.58 -5.06 0.13
N ARG A 92 13.28 -5.17 -0.18
CA ARG A 92 12.74 -4.71 -1.48
C ARG A 92 12.67 -3.20 -1.53
N ASN A 93 12.89 -2.65 -2.72
CA ASN A 93 12.72 -1.24 -2.98
C ASN A 93 11.52 -1.05 -3.93
N VAL A 94 10.41 -0.55 -3.41
CA VAL A 94 9.17 -0.35 -4.16
C VAL A 94 8.79 1.12 -4.15
N HIS A 95 8.69 1.69 -5.33
CA HIS A 95 8.42 3.09 -5.56
C HIS A 95 7.00 3.26 -6.11
N PHE A 96 6.20 4.10 -5.46
CA PHE A 96 4.89 4.52 -5.93
C PHE A 96 4.99 5.97 -6.39
N ASN A 97 4.69 6.21 -7.67
CA ASN A 97 4.65 7.52 -8.28
C ASN A 97 3.21 7.79 -8.72
N LEU A 98 2.47 8.55 -7.92
CA LEU A 98 1.05 8.84 -8.13
C LEU A 98 0.90 10.29 -8.61
N LYS A 99 0.32 10.47 -9.80
CA LYS A 99 0.24 11.75 -10.50
C LYS A 99 -1.16 12.05 -11.02
N ASN A 100 -1.46 13.34 -11.17
CA ASN A 100 -2.60 13.87 -11.93
C ASN A 100 -3.96 13.26 -11.53
N SER A 101 -4.43 13.54 -10.33
CA SER A 101 -5.68 13.02 -9.77
C SER A 101 -5.70 11.50 -9.61
N THR A 102 -4.53 10.87 -9.49
CA THR A 102 -4.48 9.45 -9.12
C THR A 102 -4.98 9.28 -7.69
N GLN A 103 -5.77 8.24 -7.45
CA GLN A 103 -6.29 7.90 -6.14
C GLN A 103 -5.78 6.52 -5.73
N TRP A 104 -5.26 6.42 -4.51
CA TRP A 104 -5.01 5.12 -3.87
C TRP A 104 -5.98 4.92 -2.71
N ILE A 105 -6.93 4.01 -2.91
CA ILE A 105 -7.90 3.54 -1.93
C ILE A 105 -7.22 2.41 -1.14
N LEU A 106 -6.68 2.78 0.01
CA LEU A 106 -5.93 1.89 0.87
C LEU A 106 -6.88 1.16 1.83
N LYS A 107 -6.95 -0.17 1.68
CA LYS A 107 -7.87 -1.02 2.45
C LYS A 107 -7.17 -2.21 3.09
N THR A 108 -7.70 -2.64 4.22
CA THR A 108 -7.31 -3.89 4.89
C THR A 108 -7.77 -5.08 4.06
N SER A 109 -6.85 -6.03 3.85
CA SER A 109 -7.17 -7.26 3.13
C SER A 109 -8.17 -8.11 3.91
N LYS A 110 -9.13 -8.71 3.19
CA LYS A 110 -10.10 -9.64 3.76
C LYS A 110 -9.72 -11.10 3.53
N GLN A 111 -8.81 -11.38 2.60
CA GLN A 111 -8.56 -12.73 2.08
C GLN A 111 -7.07 -13.09 1.98
N GLU A 112 -6.14 -12.23 2.43
CA GLU A 112 -4.70 -12.52 2.39
C GLU A 112 -4.35 -13.67 3.33
N LYS A 113 -3.68 -14.67 2.76
CA LYS A 113 -3.33 -15.93 3.41
C LYS A 113 -1.82 -16.13 3.46
N ASP A 114 -1.37 -16.92 4.43
CA ASP A 114 0.01 -17.43 4.47
C ASP A 114 0.24 -18.53 3.42
N THR A 115 1.45 -19.12 3.44
CA THR A 115 1.86 -20.18 2.53
C THR A 115 1.07 -21.48 2.70
N ASP A 116 0.46 -21.70 3.87
CA ASP A 116 -0.34 -22.88 4.19
C ASP A 116 -1.83 -22.66 3.86
N GLY A 117 -2.18 -21.48 3.34
CA GLY A 117 -3.53 -21.11 2.96
C GLY A 117 -4.41 -20.64 4.12
N LYS A 118 -3.83 -20.41 5.30
CA LYS A 118 -4.53 -19.88 6.47
C LYS A 118 -4.58 -18.36 6.39
N LEU A 119 -5.71 -17.78 6.81
CA LEU A 119 -5.89 -16.33 6.85
C LEU A 119 -4.84 -15.69 7.78
N LEU A 120 -4.18 -14.63 7.30
CA LEU A 120 -3.22 -13.88 8.11
C LEU A 120 -3.90 -13.15 9.27
N ASP A 121 -3.10 -12.87 10.30
CA ASP A 121 -3.51 -12.05 11.42
C ASP A 121 -3.97 -10.67 10.94
N ILE A 122 -4.99 -10.10 11.59
CA ILE A 122 -5.57 -8.81 11.20
C ILE A 122 -4.53 -7.69 11.21
N ALA A 123 -3.56 -7.69 12.14
CA ALA A 123 -2.50 -6.69 12.18
C ALA A 123 -1.58 -6.77 10.94
N GLN A 124 -1.39 -7.96 10.37
CA GLN A 124 -0.65 -8.14 9.12
C GLN A 124 -1.49 -7.69 7.92
N ARG A 125 -2.78 -8.04 7.87
CA ARG A 125 -3.70 -7.64 6.79
C ARG A 125 -3.98 -6.14 6.78
N ALA A 126 -3.93 -5.48 7.93
CA ALA A 126 -4.16 -4.04 8.12
C ALA A 126 -2.87 -3.20 7.99
N ARG A 127 -1.77 -3.78 7.51
CA ARG A 127 -0.50 -3.07 7.33
C ARG A 127 -0.08 -3.09 5.87
N SER A 128 0.30 -1.92 5.37
CA SER A 128 1.00 -1.75 4.11
C SER A 128 2.39 -1.19 4.32
N ASP A 129 3.34 -1.64 3.50
CA ASP A 129 4.72 -1.18 3.51
C ASP A 129 5.12 -0.79 2.07
N ILE A 130 5.78 0.36 1.90
CA ILE A 130 6.39 0.80 0.64
C ILE A 130 7.71 1.52 0.93
N SER A 131 8.59 1.63 -0.08
CA SER A 131 9.91 2.24 0.10
C SER A 131 9.91 3.73 -0.20
N VAL A 132 9.29 4.14 -1.30
CA VAL A 132 9.20 5.53 -1.71
C VAL A 132 7.80 5.85 -2.20
N LEU A 133 7.25 6.96 -1.73
CA LEU A 133 5.99 7.52 -2.20
C LEU A 133 6.21 8.93 -2.75
N ASN A 134 5.91 9.11 -4.03
CA ASN A 134 5.82 10.42 -4.67
C ASN A 134 4.35 10.69 -5.00
N LEU A 135 3.78 11.71 -4.36
CA LEU A 135 2.37 12.08 -4.45
C LEU A 135 2.24 13.48 -5.07
N GLU A 136 1.86 13.55 -6.35
CA GLU A 136 1.75 14.81 -7.09
C GLU A 136 0.30 15.02 -7.57
N ASN A 137 -0.37 16.05 -7.06
CA ASN A 137 -1.78 16.34 -7.38
C ASN A 137 -2.70 15.10 -7.24
N SER A 138 -2.47 14.27 -6.22
CA SER A 138 -3.04 12.94 -6.08
C SER A 138 -3.40 12.64 -4.63
N SER A 139 -4.21 11.63 -4.40
CA SER A 139 -4.82 11.39 -3.10
C SER A 139 -4.67 9.95 -2.60
N ILE A 140 -4.54 9.78 -1.29
CA ILE A 140 -4.64 8.49 -0.61
C ILE A 140 -5.85 8.54 0.34
N PHE A 141 -6.72 7.54 0.25
CA PHE A 141 -7.91 7.40 1.08
C PHE A 141 -7.85 6.09 1.84
N TYR A 142 -7.95 6.15 3.17
CA TYR A 142 -8.02 4.96 3.99
C TYR A 142 -9.48 4.51 4.11
N THR A 143 -9.78 3.26 3.77
CA THR A 143 -11.12 2.72 3.99
C THR A 143 -11.39 2.52 5.48
N LYS A 144 -12.67 2.42 5.85
CA LYS A 144 -13.11 2.18 7.23
C LYS A 144 -12.32 1.02 7.89
N PRO A 145 -11.95 1.14 9.18
CA PRO A 145 -11.37 0.05 9.95
C PRO A 145 -12.18 -1.25 9.87
N ILE A 146 -11.48 -2.38 9.94
CA ILE A 146 -12.06 -3.72 9.92
C ILE A 146 -11.54 -4.45 11.16
N GLU A 147 -12.41 -5.20 11.85
CA GLU A 147 -12.05 -5.96 13.06
C GLU A 147 -11.32 -5.08 14.09
N ASP A 148 -11.80 -3.84 14.30
CA ASP A 148 -11.20 -2.82 15.18
C ASP A 148 -9.76 -2.40 14.86
N HIS A 149 -9.26 -2.73 13.67
CA HIS A 149 -7.93 -2.34 13.20
C HIS A 149 -8.00 -1.27 12.11
N TYR A 150 -7.37 -0.13 12.41
CA TYR A 150 -7.05 0.87 11.40
C TYR A 150 -5.99 0.33 10.45
N HIS A 151 -6.13 0.65 9.16
CA HIS A 151 -5.06 0.36 8.21
C HIS A 151 -3.89 1.32 8.43
N THR A 152 -2.67 0.81 8.40
CA THR A 152 -1.44 1.59 8.53
C THR A 152 -0.63 1.53 7.23
N LEU A 153 -0.09 2.66 6.79
CA LEU A 153 0.88 2.72 5.69
C LEU A 153 2.23 3.13 6.26
N HIS A 154 3.20 2.23 6.19
CA HIS A 154 4.58 2.52 6.52
C HIS A 154 5.35 2.84 5.24
N ILE A 155 5.94 4.04 5.19
CA ILE A 155 6.73 4.55 4.06
C ILE A 155 8.19 4.61 4.49
N GLY A 156 9.08 4.08 3.65
CA GLY A 156 10.51 4.00 3.93
C GLY A 156 11.00 2.60 4.30
N SER A 157 10.15 1.58 4.16
CA SER A 157 10.58 0.20 4.35
C SER A 157 11.50 -0.24 3.21
N GLY A 158 12.47 -1.12 3.50
CA GLY A 158 13.43 -1.59 2.49
C GLY A 158 14.86 -1.13 2.77
N LYS A 159 15.48 -0.41 1.84
CA LYS A 159 16.88 -0.03 1.96
C LYS A 159 17.09 1.11 2.98
N PRO A 160 17.95 0.92 4.00
CA PRO A 160 18.15 1.90 5.08
C PRO A 160 18.81 3.22 4.63
N ASN A 161 19.34 3.30 3.40
CA ASN A 161 20.04 4.48 2.90
C ASN A 161 19.17 5.38 1.99
N THR A 162 17.86 5.15 1.92
CA THR A 162 16.95 6.00 1.15
C THR A 162 16.71 7.31 1.91
N LYS A 163 17.31 8.41 1.46
CA LYS A 163 17.30 9.70 2.18
C LYS A 163 15.94 10.41 2.20
N ALA A 164 15.17 10.29 1.13
CA ALA A 164 13.83 10.87 1.02
C ALA A 164 12.85 9.79 0.55
N VAL A 165 11.94 9.42 1.44
CA VAL A 165 11.00 8.30 1.23
C VAL A 165 9.57 8.77 0.93
N TYR A 166 9.26 10.04 1.21
CA TYR A 166 7.97 10.64 0.91
C TYR A 166 8.17 12.03 0.31
N ASN A 167 7.57 12.28 -0.85
CA ASN A 167 7.55 13.59 -1.49
C ASN A 167 6.12 13.92 -1.92
N ALA A 168 5.64 15.09 -1.53
CA ALA A 168 4.32 15.59 -1.90
C ALA A 168 4.44 16.91 -2.66
N LYS A 169 3.65 17.09 -3.72
CA LYS A 169 3.67 18.30 -4.55
C LYS A 169 2.27 18.64 -5.07
N GLY A 170 1.98 19.94 -5.15
CA GLY A 170 0.70 20.44 -5.63
C GLY A 170 -0.45 20.05 -4.70
N ASN A 171 -1.61 19.69 -5.26
CA ASN A 171 -2.78 19.28 -4.50
C ASN A 171 -2.70 17.81 -4.06
N ALA A 172 -1.69 17.49 -3.25
CA ALA A 172 -1.48 16.16 -2.67
C ALA A 172 -2.29 16.01 -1.38
N GLN A 173 -3.02 14.90 -1.23
CA GLN A 173 -3.94 14.70 -0.09
C GLN A 173 -3.81 13.31 0.52
N ILE A 174 -3.91 13.21 1.85
CA ILE A 174 -4.01 11.94 2.56
C ILE A 174 -5.16 12.07 3.57
N SER A 175 -6.18 11.21 3.43
CA SER A 175 -7.38 11.23 4.26
C SER A 175 -7.36 10.07 5.26
N PHE A 176 -7.40 10.39 6.55
CA PHE A 176 -7.33 9.42 7.63
C PHE A 176 -8.70 9.17 8.28
N ASN A 177 -8.92 7.94 8.74
CA ASN A 177 -10.03 7.65 9.64
C ASN A 177 -9.63 7.99 11.08
N THR A 178 -10.54 8.60 11.83
CA THR A 178 -10.33 8.93 13.25
C THR A 178 -11.49 8.38 14.09
N LEU A 179 -11.21 7.95 15.32
CA LEU A 179 -12.24 7.71 16.33
C LEU A 179 -12.28 8.92 17.23
N TRP A 180 -13.44 9.56 17.32
CA TRP A 180 -13.68 10.63 18.28
C TRP A 180 -14.47 10.09 19.46
N SER A 181 -13.88 10.10 20.67
CA SER A 181 -14.60 9.84 21.91
C SER A 181 -14.67 11.12 22.74
N ASN A 182 -15.89 11.56 23.05
CA ASN A 182 -16.09 12.64 24.01
C ASN A 182 -15.65 12.14 25.39
N ARG A 183 -14.47 12.57 25.88
CA ARG A 183 -14.18 12.41 27.32
C ARG A 183 -15.14 13.31 28.07
N ALA A 184 -16.04 12.72 28.86
CA ALA A 184 -16.67 13.47 29.94
C ALA A 184 -15.56 14.00 30.86
N PRO A 185 -15.63 15.25 31.35
CA PRO A 185 -14.67 15.73 32.34
C PRO A 185 -14.72 14.78 33.53
N THR A 186 -13.59 14.15 33.83
CA THR A 186 -13.41 13.38 35.07
C THR A 186 -13.75 14.32 36.21
N ALA A 187 -14.86 14.07 36.90
CA ALA A 187 -15.20 14.78 38.12
C ALA A 187 -13.96 14.79 39.02
N GLU A 188 -13.50 15.98 39.38
CA GLU A 188 -12.50 16.19 40.40
C GLU A 188 -12.88 15.34 41.61
N LYS A 189 -12.11 14.27 41.84
CA LYS A 189 -12.16 13.53 43.08
C LYS A 189 -11.60 14.48 44.14
N ASN A 190 -12.51 15.06 44.94
CA ASN A 190 -12.25 15.88 46.12
C ASN A 190 -10.86 15.61 46.72
N ARG A 191 -9.89 16.49 46.46
CA ARG A 191 -8.72 16.62 47.32
C ARG A 191 -9.19 17.41 48.54
N SER A 192 -9.48 16.68 49.61
CA SER A 192 -9.57 17.28 50.96
C SER A 192 -8.28 18.04 51.22
N SER A 193 -8.42 19.34 51.51
CA SER A 193 -7.34 20.18 51.99
C SER A 193 -7.10 19.83 53.46
N SER A 194 -6.15 18.92 53.68
CA SER A 194 -5.45 18.77 54.95
C SER A 194 -4.23 17.88 54.68
N ASP A 195 -3.06 18.50 54.79
CA ASP A 195 -1.73 17.92 55.05
C ASP A 195 -0.68 18.62 54.17
N LEU A 196 -0.62 19.94 54.35
CA LEU A 196 0.64 20.67 54.31
C LEU A 196 1.12 20.74 55.76
N TRP A 197 2.11 19.91 56.12
CA TRP A 197 3.26 20.20 56.98
C TRP A 197 4.30 19.10 56.79
#